data_AF-A0A075AUD5-F1
#
_entry.id   AF-A0A075AUD5-F1
#
_cell.length_a   1.000
_cell.length_b   1.000
_cell.length_c   1.000
_cell.angle_alpha   90.00
_cell.angle_beta   90.00
_cell.angle_gamma   90.00
#
_symmetry.space_group_name_H-M   'P 1'
#
loop_
_entity.id
_entity.type
_entity.pdbx_description
1 polymer ?
#
loop_
_entity_poly.entity_id
_entity_poly.type
_entity_poly.pdbx_seq_one_letter_code
_entity_poly.pdbx_strand_id
1 'polypeptide(L)'
;MAFALTGYIAFGKDVAGNVLNNFPAGDSFIIAARMLLAVDMMVVFPTQFYPTRTAIMEVVRTRSRVVVSLVLWATVVGVSCIVHDLGSTFELVGIVASTCIAYVLPGLCYIFAVREKLTQPCNDELENERLLVHCHTGSSDNMLEAKTFADGHIGNNKILYGGSIFIVIFGIGTIVIGIITFILKLMK
;
A
#
# COMPACT_ATOMS: atom_id res chain seq x y z
N MET A 1 -7.47 -21.87 2.98
CA MET A 1 -8.36 -22.50 3.97
C MET A 1 -7.99 -23.94 4.27
N ALA A 2 -7.77 -24.81 3.27
CA ALA A 2 -7.40 -26.21 3.49
C ALA A 2 -6.17 -26.40 4.41
N PHE A 3 -5.04 -25.73 4.14
CA PHE A 3 -3.83 -25.82 4.96
C PHE A 3 -4.05 -25.39 6.42
N ALA A 4 -4.74 -24.27 6.64
CA ALA A 4 -5.04 -23.77 7.98
C ALA A 4 -5.98 -24.71 8.76
N LEU A 5 -6.99 -25.29 8.08
CA LEU A 5 -7.91 -26.24 8.69
C LEU A 5 -7.20 -27.53 9.11
N THR A 6 -6.37 -28.10 8.23
CA THR A 6 -5.59 -29.31 8.54
C THR A 6 -4.59 -29.06 9.67
N GLY A 7 -3.92 -27.90 9.68
CA GLY A 7 -3.01 -27.52 10.76
C GLY A 7 -3.72 -27.35 12.12
N TYR A 8 -4.90 -26.73 12.13
CA TYR A 8 -5.68 -26.55 13.36
C TYR A 8 -6.21 -27.87 13.92
N ILE A 9 -6.65 -28.80 13.07
CA ILE A 9 -7.08 -30.13 13.52
C ILE A 9 -5.89 -30.94 14.08
N ALA A 10 -4.68 -30.77 13.52
CA ALA A 10 -3.49 -31.51 13.96
C ALA A 10 -2.92 -31.02 15.31
N PHE A 11 -2.89 -29.70 15.54
CA PHE A 11 -2.23 -29.11 16.73
C PHE A 11 -3.20 -28.53 17.77
N GLY A 12 -4.47 -28.33 17.41
CA GLY A 12 -5.48 -27.78 18.32
C GLY A 12 -5.19 -26.33 18.72
N LYS A 13 -5.31 -26.05 20.03
CA LYS A 13 -5.33 -24.69 20.57
C LYS A 13 -3.93 -24.10 20.81
N ASP A 14 -2.90 -24.93 20.93
CA ASP A 14 -1.53 -24.53 21.30
C ASP A 14 -0.60 -24.40 20.07
N VAL A 15 -1.12 -23.85 18.96
CA VAL A 15 -0.33 -23.68 17.73
C VAL A 15 0.57 -22.43 17.81
N ALA A 16 1.88 -22.63 17.75
CA ALA A 16 2.84 -21.53 17.65
C ALA A 16 2.69 -20.76 16.31
N GLY A 17 3.00 -19.45 16.31
CA GLY A 17 2.89 -18.60 15.12
C GLY A 17 3.74 -19.06 13.93
N ASN A 18 4.85 -19.75 14.19
CA ASN A 18 5.52 -20.58 13.20
C ASN A 18 5.08 -22.03 13.37
N VAL A 19 4.25 -22.54 12.46
CA VAL A 19 3.69 -23.90 12.55
C VAL A 19 4.77 -24.98 12.66
N LEU A 20 5.94 -24.76 12.04
CA LEU A 20 7.05 -25.70 12.05
C LEU A 20 7.70 -25.86 13.44
N ASN A 21 7.46 -24.94 14.37
CA ASN A 21 7.96 -25.04 15.74
C ASN A 21 7.16 -26.05 16.59
N ASN A 22 5.94 -26.41 16.17
CA ASN A 22 5.12 -27.40 16.87
C ASN A 22 5.55 -28.85 16.59
N PHE A 23 6.42 -29.07 15.61
CA PHE A 23 6.94 -30.39 15.27
C PHE A 23 8.27 -30.69 16.01
N PRO A 24 8.51 -31.96 16.40
CA PRO A 24 9.75 -32.36 17.05
C PRO A 24 10.96 -32.16 16.12
N ALA A 25 12.10 -31.78 16.72
CA ALA A 25 13.32 -31.44 15.97
C ALA A 25 14.02 -32.65 15.30
N GLY A 26 13.62 -33.88 15.61
CA GLY A 26 14.26 -35.10 15.10
C GLY A 26 13.71 -35.64 13.77
N ASP A 27 12.65 -35.04 13.23
CA ASP A 27 12.04 -35.53 11.99
C ASP A 27 12.77 -34.96 10.75
N SER A 28 13.31 -35.87 9.92
CA SER A 28 14.04 -35.52 8.70
C SER A 28 13.17 -34.76 7.69
N PHE A 29 11.86 -35.03 7.62
CA PHE A 29 10.96 -34.32 6.71
C PHE A 29 10.74 -32.87 7.15
N ILE A 30 10.64 -32.63 8.47
CA ILE A 30 10.47 -31.29 9.02
C ILE A 30 11.76 -30.47 8.90
N ILE A 31 12.91 -31.09 9.10
CA ILE A 31 14.21 -30.46 8.84
C ILE A 31 14.30 -30.06 7.36
N ALA A 32 13.95 -30.96 6.44
CA ALA A 32 13.92 -30.64 5.01
C ALA A 32 12.96 -29.46 4.72
N ALA A 33 11.75 -29.47 5.28
CA ALA A 33 10.80 -28.37 5.12
C ALA A 33 11.34 -27.02 5.64
N ARG A 34 12.03 -27.02 6.79
CA ARG A 34 12.70 -25.81 7.33
C ARG A 34 13.81 -25.32 6.40
N MET A 35 14.58 -26.23 5.80
CA MET A 35 15.61 -25.88 4.83
C MET A 35 15.01 -25.27 3.56
N LEU A 36 13.93 -25.87 3.02
CA LEU A 36 13.24 -25.31 1.87
C LEU A 36 12.67 -23.92 2.17
N LEU A 37 12.07 -23.72 3.35
CA LEU A 37 11.57 -22.40 3.77
C LEU A 37 12.71 -21.38 3.87
N ALA A 38 13.88 -21.76 4.38
CA ALA A 38 15.04 -20.88 4.46
C ALA A 38 15.55 -20.47 3.07
N VAL A 39 15.61 -21.43 2.13
CA VAL A 39 15.98 -21.17 0.73
C VAL A 39 14.95 -20.26 0.06
N ASP A 40 13.66 -20.48 0.28
CA ASP A 40 12.59 -19.62 -0.24
C ASP A 40 12.76 -18.18 0.25
N MET A 41 12.95 -17.97 1.56
CA MET A 41 13.19 -16.63 2.10
C MET A 41 14.46 -15.98 1.52
N MET A 42 15.53 -16.75 1.29
CA MET A 42 16.76 -16.26 0.66
C MET A 42 16.53 -15.79 -0.80
N VAL A 43 15.59 -16.40 -1.53
CA VAL A 43 15.26 -16.05 -2.91
C VAL A 43 14.22 -14.92 -2.97
N VAL A 44 13.25 -14.92 -2.06
CA VAL A 44 12.18 -13.91 -2.00
C VAL A 44 12.75 -12.54 -1.62
N PHE A 45 13.67 -12.49 -0.66
CA PHE A 45 14.25 -11.23 -0.19
C PHE A 45 14.87 -10.37 -1.31
N PRO A 46 15.83 -10.85 -2.14
CA PRO A 46 16.39 -10.05 -3.23
C PRO A 46 15.34 -9.69 -4.29
N THR A 47 14.39 -10.60 -4.55
CA THR A 47 13.31 -10.39 -5.53
C THR A 47 12.40 -9.23 -5.13
N GLN A 48 12.07 -9.11 -3.84
CA GLN A 48 11.24 -8.03 -3.32
C GLN A 48 11.98 -6.68 -3.25
N PHE A 49 13.29 -6.67 -3.01
CA PHE A 49 14.06 -5.43 -2.91
C PHE A 49 14.20 -4.67 -4.23
N TYR A 50 14.13 -5.39 -5.37
CA TYR A 50 14.24 -4.80 -6.70
C TYR A 50 13.18 -3.72 -7.01
N PRO A 51 11.85 -4.01 -6.89
CA PRO A 51 10.82 -3.00 -7.12
C PRO A 51 10.81 -1.92 -6.03
N THR A 52 10.99 -2.27 -4.75
CA THR A 52 10.95 -1.32 -3.64
C THR A 52 12.01 -0.24 -3.77
N ARG A 53 13.23 -0.61 -4.13
CA ARG A 53 14.32 0.34 -4.35
C ARG A 53 14.00 1.30 -5.50
N THR A 54 13.45 0.78 -6.59
CA THR A 54 13.11 1.60 -7.77
C THR A 54 12.03 2.62 -7.42
N ALA A 55 10.98 2.20 -6.73
CA ALA A 55 9.93 3.10 -6.25
C ALA A 55 10.46 4.20 -5.30
N ILE A 56 11.34 3.84 -4.36
CA ILE A 56 11.89 4.83 -3.41
C ILE A 56 12.82 5.84 -4.09
N MET A 57 13.64 5.39 -5.05
CA MET A 57 14.53 6.29 -5.80
C MET A 57 13.72 7.34 -6.59
N GLU A 58 12.57 6.96 -7.13
CA GLU A 58 11.66 7.87 -7.84
C GLU A 58 11.03 8.89 -6.89
N VAL A 59 10.55 8.46 -5.73
CA VAL A 59 9.92 9.33 -4.72
C VAL A 59 10.92 10.30 -4.08
N VAL A 60 12.10 9.81 -3.67
CA VAL A 60 13.12 10.60 -2.96
C VAL A 60 14.00 11.40 -3.93
N ARG A 61 13.88 11.17 -5.24
CA ARG A 61 14.72 11.78 -6.30
C ARG A 61 16.22 11.65 -6.03
N THR A 62 16.63 10.57 -5.36
CA THR A 62 18.04 10.30 -5.07
C THR A 62 18.67 9.42 -6.15
N ARG A 63 19.89 9.76 -6.54
CA ARG A 63 20.67 8.97 -7.51
C ARG A 63 21.57 7.91 -6.84
N SER A 64 21.68 7.94 -5.51
CA SER A 64 22.55 7.04 -4.75
C SER A 64 21.87 5.70 -4.49
N ARG A 65 22.10 4.81 -5.44
CA ARG A 65 21.62 3.42 -5.47
C ARG A 65 22.05 2.58 -4.26
N VAL A 66 23.22 2.86 -3.69
CA VAL A 66 23.78 2.11 -2.55
C VAL A 66 23.17 2.56 -1.23
N VAL A 67 23.00 3.87 -1.06
CA VAL A 67 22.43 4.45 0.17
C VAL A 67 20.99 3.95 0.38
N VAL A 68 20.15 3.93 -0.66
CA VAL A 68 18.78 3.43 -0.54
C VAL A 68 18.74 1.96 -0.13
N SER A 69 19.60 1.11 -0.71
CA SER A 69 19.66 -0.31 -0.35
C SER A 69 20.16 -0.52 1.08
N LEU A 70 21.15 0.26 1.54
CA LEU A 70 21.63 0.20 2.92
C LEU A 70 20.56 0.62 3.93
N VAL A 71 19.84 1.71 3.66
CA VAL A 71 18.73 2.17 4.52
C VAL A 71 17.63 1.12 4.58
N LEU A 72 17.21 0.57 3.43
CA LEU A 72 16.21 -0.50 3.39
C LEU A 72 16.64 -1.72 4.20
N TRP A 73 17.87 -2.20 4.00
CA TRP A 73 18.37 -3.33 4.76
C TRP A 73 18.44 -3.05 6.26
N ALA A 74 18.92 -1.86 6.64
CA ALA A 74 18.97 -1.44 8.04
C ALA A 74 17.57 -1.38 8.68
N THR A 75 16.55 -0.90 7.95
CA THR A 75 15.16 -0.91 8.47
C THR A 75 14.62 -2.32 8.66
N VAL A 76 14.91 -3.25 7.75
CA VAL A 76 14.47 -4.65 7.90
C VAL A 76 15.13 -5.29 9.12
N VAL A 77 16.45 -5.15 9.26
CA VAL A 77 17.20 -5.68 10.41
C VAL A 77 16.70 -5.05 11.72
N GLY A 78 16.43 -3.75 11.72
CA GLY A 78 15.88 -3.04 12.87
C GLY A 78 14.53 -3.61 13.32
N VAL A 79 13.62 -3.89 12.37
CA VAL A 79 12.33 -4.53 12.67
C VAL A 79 12.53 -5.96 13.18
N SER A 80 13.47 -6.73 12.61
CA SER A 80 13.79 -8.08 13.07
C SER A 80 14.32 -8.14 14.51
N CYS A 81 14.98 -7.09 15.00
CA CYS A 81 15.42 -7.03 16.39
C CYS A 81 14.29 -6.74 17.38
N ILE A 82 13.19 -6.13 16.93
CA ILE A 82 12.08 -5.72 17.79
C ILE A 82 11.03 -6.84 17.87
N VAL A 83 10.83 -7.58 16.78
CA VAL A 83 9.70 -8.51 16.65
C VAL A 83 10.15 -9.96 16.61
N HIS A 84 9.71 -10.74 17.60
CA HIS A 84 10.00 -12.18 17.69
C HIS A 84 8.81 -13.08 17.28
N ASP A 85 7.64 -12.50 17.02
CA ASP A 85 6.42 -13.23 16.65
C ASP A 85 6.01 -13.03 15.19
N LEU A 86 6.11 -14.10 14.39
CA LEU A 86 5.72 -14.08 12.99
C LEU A 86 4.21 -13.80 12.81
N GLY A 87 3.36 -14.40 13.64
CA GLY A 87 1.91 -14.26 13.54
C GLY A 87 1.44 -12.81 13.70
N SER A 88 1.93 -12.13 14.74
CA SER A 88 1.63 -10.72 14.99
C SER A 88 2.19 -9.80 13.90
N THR A 89 3.36 -10.12 13.34
CA THR A 89 3.95 -9.34 12.25
C THR A 89 3.10 -9.43 10.97
N PHE A 90 2.69 -10.64 10.59
CA PHE A 90 1.85 -10.83 9.40
C PHE A 90 0.44 -10.28 9.57
N GLU A 91 -0.09 -10.26 10.79
CA GLU A 91 -1.35 -9.57 11.13
C GLU A 91 -1.24 -8.07 10.81
N LEU A 92 -0.19 -7.41 11.30
CA LEU A 92 0.05 -5.99 11.04
C LEU A 92 0.27 -5.70 9.54
N VAL A 93 1.17 -6.45 8.90
CA VAL A 93 1.48 -6.27 7.48
C VAL A 93 0.25 -6.50 6.63
N GLY A 94 -0.57 -7.50 6.97
CA GLY A 94 -1.84 -7.79 6.30
C GLY A 94 -2.83 -6.64 6.40
N ILE A 95 -3.00 -6.04 7.58
CA ILE A 95 -3.89 -4.90 7.78
C ILE A 95 -3.42 -3.69 6.97
N VAL A 96 -2.13 -3.34 7.05
CA VAL A 96 -1.59 -2.16 6.34
C VAL A 96 -1.66 -2.35 4.83
N ALA A 97 -1.13 -3.48 4.32
CA ALA A 97 -1.08 -3.73 2.87
C ALA A 97 -2.47 -3.89 2.26
N SER A 98 -3.35 -4.67 2.90
CA SER A 98 -4.73 -4.85 2.42
C SER A 98 -5.49 -3.54 2.43
N THR A 99 -5.37 -2.74 3.49
CA THR A 99 -6.09 -1.47 3.57
C THR A 99 -5.62 -0.48 2.49
N CYS A 100 -4.31 -0.41 2.24
CA CYS A 100 -3.76 0.42 1.18
C CYS A 100 -4.29 0.00 -0.20
N ILE A 101 -4.30 -1.29 -0.52
CA ILE A 101 -4.67 -1.75 -1.86
C ILE A 101 -6.20 -1.81 -2.03
N ALA A 102 -6.94 -2.25 -1.03
CA ALA A 102 -8.39 -2.49 -1.13
C ALA A 102 -9.23 -1.22 -0.91
N TYR A 103 -8.78 -0.28 -0.09
CA TYR A 103 -9.55 0.93 0.24
C TYR A 103 -8.91 2.21 -0.32
N VAL A 104 -7.60 2.39 -0.14
CA VAL A 104 -6.93 3.64 -0.54
C VAL A 104 -6.75 3.73 -2.05
N LEU A 105 -6.27 2.65 -2.70
CA LEU A 105 -6.02 2.64 -4.15
C LEU A 105 -7.27 2.92 -5.00
N PRO A 106 -8.41 2.21 -4.85
CA PRO A 106 -9.59 2.49 -5.68
C PRO A 106 -10.20 3.88 -5.39
N GLY A 107 -10.15 4.33 -4.13
CA GLY A 107 -10.60 5.67 -3.76
C GLY A 107 -9.77 6.77 -4.45
N LEU A 108 -8.45 6.64 -4.45
CA LEU A 108 -7.55 7.57 -5.12
C LEU A 108 -7.68 7.52 -6.64
N CYS A 109 -7.71 6.32 -7.24
CA CYS A 109 -7.87 6.18 -8.69
C CYS A 109 -9.18 6.81 -9.19
N TYR A 110 -10.27 6.67 -8.44
CA TYR A 110 -11.54 7.31 -8.79
C TYR A 110 -11.44 8.85 -8.77
N ILE A 111 -10.83 9.42 -7.72
CA ILE A 111 -10.64 10.87 -7.59
C ILE A 111 -9.73 11.41 -8.70
N PHE A 112 -8.63 10.71 -9.00
CA PHE A 112 -7.71 11.12 -10.06
C PHE A 112 -8.32 10.99 -11.45
N ALA A 113 -9.07 9.92 -11.74
CA ALA A 113 -9.75 9.76 -13.02
C ALA A 113 -10.81 10.84 -13.25
N VAL A 114 -11.56 11.22 -12.21
CA VAL A 114 -12.50 12.34 -12.28
C VAL A 114 -11.75 13.67 -12.50
N ARG A 115 -10.64 13.90 -11.78
CA ARG A 115 -9.82 15.10 -11.94
C ARG A 115 -9.19 15.21 -13.34
N GLU A 116 -8.74 14.10 -13.92
CA GLU A 116 -8.18 14.07 -15.27
C GLU A 116 -9.24 14.45 -16.31
N LYS A 117 -10.46 13.90 -16.20
CA LYS A 117 -11.59 14.31 -17.04
C LYS A 117 -11.98 15.78 -16.90
N LEU A 118 -11.69 16.41 -15.75
CA LEU A 118 -11.87 17.85 -15.56
C LEU A 118 -10.70 18.68 -16.10
N THR A 119 -9.52 18.07 -16.29
CA THR A 119 -8.32 18.74 -16.81
C THR A 119 -8.28 18.71 -18.35
N GLN A 120 -8.82 17.66 -18.98
CA GLN A 120 -8.94 17.53 -20.44
C GLN A 120 -9.72 18.67 -21.14
N PRO A 121 -10.91 19.11 -20.67
CA PRO A 121 -11.67 20.15 -21.39
C PRO A 121 -10.90 21.47 -21.49
N CYS A 122 -10.11 21.84 -20.47
CA CYS A 122 -9.30 23.06 -20.49
C CYS A 122 -8.11 22.95 -21.46
N ASN A 123 -7.52 21.76 -21.67
CA ASN A 123 -6.41 21.60 -22.61
C ASN A 123 -6.88 21.65 -24.08
N ASP A 124 -8.03 21.03 -24.39
CA ASP A 124 -8.60 21.04 -25.74
C ASP A 124 -9.14 22.43 -26.11
N GLU A 125 -9.70 23.16 -25.14
CA GLU A 125 -10.09 24.56 -25.32
C GLU A 125 -8.88 25.50 -25.37
N LEU A 126 -7.80 25.26 -24.60
CA LEU A 126 -6.56 26.07 -24.64
C LEU A 126 -5.73 25.82 -25.91
N GLU A 127 -5.77 24.61 -26.50
CA GLU A 127 -5.13 24.33 -27.80
C GLU A 127 -5.89 25.00 -28.95
N ASN A 128 -7.22 25.00 -28.90
CA ASN A 128 -8.07 25.78 -29.82
C ASN A 128 -7.96 27.30 -29.58
N GLU A 129 -7.88 27.76 -28.33
CA GLU A 129 -7.63 29.17 -28.00
C GLU A 129 -6.22 29.57 -28.43
N ARG A 130 -5.16 28.76 -28.30
CA ARG A 130 -3.82 29.11 -28.83
C ARG A 130 -3.81 29.25 -30.35
N LEU A 131 -4.65 28.49 -31.06
CA LEU A 131 -4.92 28.67 -32.49
C LEU A 131 -5.69 29.97 -32.78
N LEU A 132 -6.55 30.43 -31.86
CA LEU A 132 -7.30 31.68 -31.97
C LEU A 132 -6.59 32.92 -31.39
N VAL A 133 -5.65 32.79 -30.45
CA VAL A 133 -4.94 33.85 -29.70
C VAL A 133 -3.88 34.55 -30.58
N HIS A 134 -3.71 34.11 -31.83
CA HIS A 134 -3.18 35.02 -32.84
C HIS A 134 -4.11 36.22 -33.14
N CYS A 135 -5.34 36.19 -32.59
CA CYS A 135 -6.28 37.29 -32.47
C CYS A 135 -6.86 37.35 -31.03
N HIS A 136 -6.59 38.47 -30.34
CA HIS A 136 -7.23 38.95 -29.11
C HIS A 136 -6.75 38.48 -27.73
N THR A 137 -6.38 39.51 -26.95
CA THR A 137 -6.04 39.61 -25.53
C THR A 137 -7.27 39.51 -24.62
N GLY A 138 -7.19 38.76 -23.51
CA GLY A 138 -8.20 38.80 -22.43
C GLY A 138 -8.03 37.68 -21.39
N SER A 139 -7.11 37.88 -20.44
CA SER A 139 -6.78 36.95 -19.36
C SER A 139 -7.45 37.41 -18.06
N SER A 140 -8.35 36.58 -17.47
CA SER A 140 -8.57 36.42 -16.01
C SER A 140 -9.88 35.69 -15.64
N ASP A 141 -10.90 35.67 -16.51
CA ASP A 141 -12.24 35.14 -16.15
C ASP A 141 -12.38 33.61 -16.30
N ASN A 142 -11.61 32.99 -17.20
CA ASN A 142 -11.73 31.57 -17.56
C ASN A 142 -11.34 30.61 -16.41
N MET A 143 -10.52 31.05 -15.44
CA MET A 143 -10.10 30.21 -14.31
C MET A 143 -11.18 30.08 -13.24
N LEU A 144 -12.07 31.07 -13.11
CA LEU A 144 -13.21 31.02 -12.17
C LEU A 144 -14.33 30.15 -12.76
N GLU A 145 -14.59 30.25 -14.07
CA GLU A 145 -15.58 29.43 -14.78
C GLU A 145 -15.18 27.95 -14.86
N ALA A 146 -13.91 27.62 -15.12
CA ALA A 146 -13.40 26.25 -15.07
C ALA A 146 -13.54 25.63 -13.67
N LYS A 147 -13.39 26.44 -12.62
CA LYS A 147 -13.58 26.02 -11.23
C LYS A 147 -15.07 25.80 -10.90
N THR A 148 -15.97 26.67 -11.39
CA THR A 148 -17.43 26.55 -11.23
C THR A 148 -18.01 25.38 -12.03
N PHE A 149 -17.47 25.08 -13.22
CA PHE A 149 -17.85 23.92 -14.03
C PHE A 149 -17.36 22.60 -13.41
N ALA A 150 -16.13 22.58 -12.88
CA ALA A 150 -15.63 21.47 -12.06
C ALA A 150 -16.51 21.27 -10.82
N ASP A 151 -16.88 22.34 -10.10
CA ASP A 151 -17.81 22.27 -8.98
C ASP A 151 -19.23 21.82 -9.38
N GLY A 152 -19.68 22.09 -10.61
CA GLY A 152 -20.97 21.66 -11.15
C GLY A 152 -21.04 20.16 -11.45
N HIS A 153 -19.98 19.59 -12.04
CA HIS A 153 -19.87 18.14 -12.27
C HIS A 153 -19.54 17.35 -10.99
N ILE A 154 -18.74 17.92 -10.08
CA ILE A 154 -18.60 17.45 -8.70
C ILE A 154 -19.97 17.55 -7.99
N GLY A 155 -20.76 18.55 -8.36
CA GLY A 155 -22.06 18.88 -7.79
C GLY A 155 -23.14 17.82 -7.95
N ASN A 156 -23.17 17.14 -9.09
CA ASN A 156 -24.12 16.05 -9.36
C ASN A 156 -23.61 14.68 -8.84
N ASN A 157 -22.29 14.54 -8.67
CA ASN A 157 -21.64 13.32 -8.18
C ASN A 157 -21.16 13.44 -6.72
N LYS A 158 -21.68 14.39 -5.94
CA LYS A 158 -21.28 14.63 -4.53
C LYS A 158 -21.40 13.38 -3.66
N ILE A 159 -22.40 12.53 -3.91
CA ILE A 159 -22.62 11.27 -3.18
C ILE A 159 -21.48 10.29 -3.48
N LEU A 160 -21.06 10.19 -4.73
CA LEU A 160 -20.03 9.23 -5.17
C LEU A 160 -18.62 9.70 -4.76
N TYR A 161 -18.36 11.01 -4.86
CA TYR A 161 -17.13 11.64 -4.36
C TYR A 161 -17.02 11.57 -2.82
N GLY A 162 -18.13 11.80 -2.12
CA GLY A 162 -18.25 11.62 -0.68
C GLY A 162 -17.99 10.17 -0.25
N GLY A 163 -18.49 9.20 -1.03
CA GLY A 163 -18.22 7.78 -0.82
C GLY A 163 -16.74 7.41 -0.93
N SER A 164 -16.03 7.91 -1.93
CA SER A 164 -14.58 7.67 -2.08
C SER A 164 -13.77 8.27 -0.94
N ILE A 165 -14.09 9.49 -0.49
CA ILE A 165 -13.44 10.11 0.67
C ILE A 165 -13.71 9.31 1.95
N PHE A 166 -14.96 8.87 2.15
CA PHE A 166 -15.32 8.05 3.31
C PHE A 166 -14.53 6.73 3.36
N ILE A 167 -14.37 6.05 2.23
CA ILE A 167 -13.59 4.80 2.13
C ILE A 167 -12.12 5.05 2.48
N VAL A 168 -11.53 6.15 2.03
CA VAL A 168 -10.14 6.51 2.37
C VAL A 168 -10.00 6.81 3.87
N ILE A 169 -10.91 7.60 4.46
CA ILE A 169 -10.90 7.90 5.90
C ILE A 169 -11.06 6.62 6.73
N PHE A 170 -11.99 5.75 6.34
CA PHE A 170 -12.18 4.46 6.98
C PHE A 170 -10.92 3.61 6.95
N GLY A 171 -10.24 3.57 5.79
CA GLY A 171 -8.95 2.88 5.65
C GLY A 171 -7.85 3.47 6.54
N ILE A 172 -7.73 4.79 6.65
CA ILE A 172 -6.78 5.40 7.58
C ILE A 172 -7.12 5.00 9.03
N GLY A 173 -8.40 4.96 9.38
CA GLY A 173 -8.88 4.51 10.69
C GLY A 173 -8.48 3.07 11.02
N THR A 174 -8.65 2.13 10.08
CA THR A 174 -8.28 0.72 10.31
C THR A 174 -6.77 0.53 10.45
N ILE A 175 -5.96 1.31 9.72
CA ILE A 175 -4.49 1.31 9.89
C ILE A 175 -4.10 1.78 11.29
N VAL A 176 -4.68 2.88 11.77
CA VAL A 176 -4.39 3.42 13.11
C VAL A 176 -4.76 2.41 14.20
N ILE A 177 -5.97 1.83 14.12
CA ILE A 177 -6.42 0.80 15.08
C ILE A 177 -5.50 -0.42 15.04
N GLY A 178 -5.10 -0.87 13.86
CA GLY A 178 -4.17 -1.99 13.68
C GLY A 178 -2.80 -1.73 14.32
N ILE A 179 -2.24 -0.53 14.13
CA ILE A 179 -0.96 -0.13 14.73
C ILE A 179 -1.06 -0.05 16.26
N ILE A 180 -2.13 0.55 16.81
CA ILE A 180 -2.35 0.61 18.26
C ILE A 180 -2.46 -0.79 18.85
N THR A 181 -3.22 -1.67 18.20
CA THR A 181 -3.39 -3.07 18.64
C THR A 181 -2.05 -3.81 18.65
N PHE A 182 -1.22 -3.60 17.63
CA PHE A 182 0.12 -4.18 17.57
C PHE A 182 1.03 -3.66 18.69
N ILE A 183 1.05 -2.36 18.96
CA ILE A 183 1.85 -1.76 20.04
C ILE A 183 1.42 -2.33 21.41
N LEU A 184 0.12 -2.43 21.67
CA LEU A 184 -0.40 -3.01 22.91
C LEU A 184 0.00 -4.48 23.09
N LYS A 185 0.11 -5.23 21.99
CA LYS A 185 0.56 -6.62 21.97
C LYS A 185 2.07 -6.74 22.20
N LEU A 186 2.84 -5.73 21.81
CA LEU A 186 4.29 -5.65 21.99
C LEU A 186 4.69 -5.28 23.43
N MET A 187 3.80 -4.61 24.17
CA MET A 187 4.02 -4.20 25.56
C MET A 187 3.64 -5.25 26.62
N LYS A 188 3.02 -6.37 26.21
CA LYS A 188 2.67 -7.49 27.10
C LYS A 188 3.73 -8.58 27.04
#